data_AF-A0A1Y6IVT8-F1
#
_entry.id   AF-A0A1Y6IVT8-F1
#
_cell.length_a   1.000
_cell.length_b   1.000
_cell.length_c   1.000
_cell.angle_alpha   90.00
_cell.angle_beta   90.00
_cell.angle_gamma   90.00
#
_symmetry.space_group_name_H-M   'P 1'
#
loop_
_entity.id
_entity.type
_entity.pdbx_description
1 polymer ?
#
loop_
_entity_poly.entity_id
_entity_poly.type
_entity_poly.pdbx_seq_one_letter_code
_entity_poly.pdbx_strand_id
1 'polypeptide(L)'
;MSDTSGWVLKKEITSTPTSIHDPVVIKLSCQHPDGALSVADYIIGEMKTNIQSETCKTIRYLLDYKYKRLKEWQQLPWYKQLIIPMPEPDLISAMALWTSKVYKGHPWDHKPLIRDNPRLKAVAVHRKLWTLEKVRAYRQKKMPNDKPPTDSKSYWHKYNRHDYFYDIWSNVHYGYVGLACGFSQTLLLRGAGGAQFLDNMTTTGDAPDDVVAVQVGFQLYQQYGDSLTSLTPVALMELLEQANFSDAARDIHLCFHPHREELKNEN
;
A
#
# COMPACT_ATOMS: atom_id res chain seq x y z
N MET A 1 -15.82 9.75 -20.02
CA MET A 1 -16.12 8.97 -18.80
C MET A 1 -16.99 9.84 -17.92
N SER A 2 -18.25 9.45 -17.73
CA SER A 2 -19.22 10.22 -16.97
C SER A 2 -18.92 10.06 -15.48
N ASP A 3 -18.52 11.15 -14.85
CA ASP A 3 -18.27 11.24 -13.41
C ASP A 3 -19.53 10.89 -12.61
N THR A 4 -19.52 9.73 -11.96
CA THR A 4 -20.60 9.22 -11.11
C THR A 4 -20.43 9.62 -9.64
N SER A 5 -19.40 10.40 -9.31
CA SER A 5 -19.14 10.92 -7.96
C SER A 5 -19.87 12.24 -7.66
N GLY A 6 -20.54 12.82 -8.66
CA GLY A 6 -21.27 14.09 -8.54
C GLY A 6 -20.37 15.30 -8.26
N TRP A 7 -19.07 15.20 -8.54
CA TRP A 7 -18.10 16.27 -8.35
C TRP A 7 -17.45 16.63 -9.69
N VAL A 8 -18.14 17.47 -10.46
CA VAL A 8 -17.67 17.88 -11.78
C VAL A 8 -16.34 18.63 -11.67
N LEU A 9 -15.29 18.08 -12.28
CA LEU A 9 -14.10 18.84 -12.65
C LEU A 9 -14.54 19.93 -13.63
N LYS A 10 -14.70 21.18 -13.15
CA LYS A 10 -14.91 22.31 -14.06
C LYS A 10 -13.62 22.49 -14.86
N LYS A 11 -13.68 22.14 -16.15
CA LYS A 11 -12.68 22.42 -17.19
C LYS A 11 -12.06 23.81 -16.96
N GLU A 12 -10.75 23.88 -16.82
CA GLU A 12 -10.01 25.15 -16.88
C GLU A 12 -10.16 25.71 -18.30
N ILE A 13 -10.96 26.76 -18.48
CA ILE A 13 -11.03 27.52 -19.73
C ILE A 13 -10.03 28.66 -19.58
N THR A 14 -8.99 28.67 -20.41
CA THR A 14 -8.04 29.78 -20.49
C THR A 14 -8.57 30.79 -21.51
N SER A 15 -8.93 31.99 -21.07
CA SER A 15 -9.23 33.12 -21.95
C SER A 15 -8.33 34.30 -21.61
N THR A 16 -7.87 35.01 -22.64
CA THR A 16 -7.05 36.22 -22.47
C THR A 16 -8.00 37.41 -22.20
N PRO A 17 -7.88 38.12 -21.07
CA PRO A 17 -8.77 39.25 -20.80
C PRO A 17 -8.40 40.44 -21.67
N THR A 18 -9.41 40.97 -22.38
CA THR A 18 -9.35 42.16 -23.25
C THR A 18 -10.03 43.38 -22.58
N SER A 19 -10.89 43.18 -21.57
CA SER A 19 -11.56 44.25 -20.81
C SER A 19 -11.53 44.06 -19.28
N ILE A 20 -11.77 45.15 -18.53
CA ILE A 20 -11.88 45.17 -17.05
C ILE A 20 -13.04 44.31 -16.50
N HIS A 21 -14.02 43.97 -17.33
CA HIS A 21 -15.15 43.12 -16.96
C HIS A 21 -14.97 41.65 -17.37
N ASP A 22 -13.82 41.29 -17.93
CA ASP A 22 -13.57 39.93 -18.38
C ASP A 22 -13.31 39.01 -17.18
N PRO A 23 -13.78 37.75 -17.23
CA PRO A 23 -13.55 36.80 -16.15
C PRO A 23 -12.04 36.57 -15.96
N VAL A 24 -11.53 36.97 -14.80
CA VAL A 24 -10.16 36.67 -14.38
C VAL A 24 -10.10 35.21 -13.94
N VAL A 25 -9.26 34.41 -14.60
CA VAL A 25 -8.98 33.05 -14.17
C VAL A 25 -8.03 33.11 -12.97
N ILE A 26 -8.58 32.95 -11.76
CA ILE A 26 -7.78 32.79 -10.56
C ILE A 26 -7.36 31.32 -10.47
N LYS A 27 -6.10 31.04 -10.79
CA LYS A 27 -5.53 29.69 -10.60
C LYS A 27 -5.14 29.53 -9.13
N LEU A 28 -6.05 28.93 -8.35
CA LEU A 28 -5.78 28.59 -6.96
C LEU A 28 -4.88 27.35 -6.91
N SER A 29 -3.67 27.49 -6.41
CA SER A 29 -2.75 26.37 -6.20
C SER A 29 -3.26 25.47 -5.07
N CYS A 30 -3.26 24.15 -5.29
CA CYS A 30 -3.54 23.17 -4.26
C CYS A 30 -2.59 23.36 -3.07
N GLN A 31 -3.14 23.42 -1.85
CA GLN A 31 -2.35 23.60 -0.63
C GLN A 31 -2.01 22.27 0.07
N HIS A 32 -2.52 21.14 -0.44
CA HIS A 32 -2.17 19.84 0.11
C HIS A 32 -0.72 19.50 -0.24
N PRO A 33 0.13 19.18 0.76
CA PRO A 33 1.49 18.72 0.49
C PRO A 33 1.46 17.38 -0.21
N ASP A 34 2.60 17.00 -0.82
CA ASP A 34 2.80 15.64 -1.33
C ASP A 34 3.08 14.66 -0.17
N GLY A 35 2.07 14.48 0.67
CA GLY A 35 2.13 13.68 1.89
C GLY A 35 2.44 12.20 1.67
N ALA A 36 2.20 11.67 0.46
CA ALA A 36 2.55 10.29 0.12
C ALA A 36 4.08 10.07 0.11
N LEU A 37 4.90 11.11 -0.09
CA LEU A 37 6.35 11.00 0.11
C LEU A 37 6.71 10.68 1.56
N SER A 38 5.96 11.21 2.53
CA SER A 38 6.17 10.90 3.95
C SER A 38 5.80 9.45 4.28
N VAL A 39 4.77 8.90 3.63
CA VAL A 39 4.38 7.49 3.80
C VAL A 39 5.37 6.56 3.09
N ALA A 40 5.85 6.96 1.91
CA ALA A 40 6.91 6.28 1.18
C ALA A 40 8.21 6.20 2.01
N ASP A 41 8.60 7.29 2.67
CA ASP A 41 9.76 7.30 3.56
C ASP A 41 9.58 6.36 4.76
N TYR A 42 8.41 6.40 5.40
CA TYR A 42 8.05 5.48 6.48
C TYR A 42 8.17 4.02 6.04
N ILE A 43 7.55 3.65 4.92
CA ILE A 43 7.52 2.25 4.48
C ILE A 43 8.90 1.76 4.03
N ILE A 44 9.73 2.64 3.44
CA ILE A 44 11.13 2.33 3.13
C ILE A 44 11.92 2.07 4.43
N GLY A 45 11.69 2.87 5.48
CA GLY A 45 12.26 2.63 6.81
C GLY A 45 11.85 1.27 7.40
N GLU A 46 10.58 0.91 7.26
CA GLU A 46 10.06 -0.41 7.68
C GLU A 46 10.69 -1.54 6.87
N MET A 47 10.83 -1.40 5.56
CA MET A 47 11.54 -2.38 4.72
C MET A 47 12.98 -2.55 5.19
N LYS A 48 13.74 -1.45 5.35
CA LYS A 48 15.14 -1.45 5.82
C LYS A 48 15.30 -2.19 7.15
N THR A 49 14.39 -1.94 8.09
CA THR A 49 14.42 -2.57 9.41
C THR A 49 14.06 -4.05 9.33
N ASN A 50 12.98 -4.38 8.61
CA ASN A 50 12.39 -5.72 8.64
C ASN A 50 13.23 -6.75 7.87
N ILE A 51 13.95 -6.36 6.81
CA ILE A 51 14.88 -7.28 6.11
C ILE A 51 16.08 -7.70 6.98
N GLN A 52 16.45 -6.88 7.97
CA GLN A 52 17.55 -7.17 8.89
C GLN A 52 17.09 -7.93 10.15
N SER A 53 15.78 -8.10 10.32
CA SER A 53 15.19 -8.76 11.48
C SER A 53 15.56 -10.24 11.58
N GLU A 54 15.58 -10.76 12.81
CA GLU A 54 15.81 -12.18 13.06
C GLU A 54 14.74 -13.06 12.41
N THR A 55 13.50 -12.56 12.32
CA THR A 55 12.42 -13.25 11.63
C THR A 55 12.75 -13.43 10.14
N CYS A 56 13.21 -12.38 9.46
CA CYS A 56 13.57 -12.49 8.05
C CYS A 56 14.76 -13.42 7.82
N LYS A 57 15.79 -13.35 8.68
CA LYS A 57 16.94 -14.26 8.65
C LYS A 57 16.54 -15.72 8.86
N THR A 58 15.65 -15.99 9.81
CA THR A 58 15.14 -17.33 10.09
C THR A 58 14.33 -17.87 8.92
N ILE A 59 13.40 -17.08 8.38
CA ILE A 59 12.62 -17.46 7.19
C ILE A 59 13.57 -17.78 6.02
N ARG A 60 14.56 -16.92 5.78
CA ARG A 60 15.56 -17.11 4.72
C ARG A 60 16.34 -18.40 4.93
N TYR A 61 16.75 -18.71 6.16
CA TYR A 61 17.42 -19.98 6.47
C TYR A 61 16.53 -21.20 6.23
N LEU A 62 15.25 -21.14 6.62
CA LEU A 62 14.30 -22.23 6.42
C LEU A 62 14.05 -22.52 4.93
N LEU A 63 14.06 -21.48 4.09
CA LEU A 63 13.81 -21.57 2.65
C LEU A 63 15.08 -21.82 1.81
N ASP A 64 16.24 -21.30 2.22
CA ASP A 64 17.54 -21.46 1.54
C ASP A 64 18.18 -22.82 1.82
N TYR A 65 17.50 -23.87 1.35
CA TYR A 65 17.98 -25.23 1.52
C TYR A 65 19.13 -25.57 0.57
N LYS A 66 19.14 -25.03 -0.66
CA LYS A 66 20.11 -25.44 -1.70
C LYS A 66 21.50 -24.82 -1.51
N TYR A 67 21.60 -23.58 -1.03
CA TYR A 67 22.90 -22.90 -0.98
C TYR A 67 23.56 -23.01 0.38
N LYS A 68 22.79 -22.85 1.48
CA LYS A 68 23.34 -22.88 2.83
C LYS A 68 23.16 -24.24 3.52
N ARG A 69 21.91 -24.69 3.72
CA ARG A 69 21.66 -25.91 4.51
C ARG A 69 22.21 -27.17 3.85
N LEU A 70 22.11 -27.30 2.53
CA LEU A 70 22.69 -28.42 1.80
C LEU A 70 24.21 -28.42 1.89
N LYS A 71 24.86 -27.24 1.83
CA LYS A 71 26.31 -27.13 1.99
C LYS A 71 26.75 -27.51 3.41
N GLU A 72 26.02 -27.07 4.43
CA GLU A 72 26.23 -27.47 5.83
C GLU A 72 26.04 -28.98 6.01
N TRP A 73 25.01 -29.57 5.38
CA TRP A 73 24.74 -31.01 5.39
C TRP A 73 25.85 -31.81 4.69
N GLN A 74 26.33 -31.33 3.52
CA GLN A 74 27.43 -31.95 2.76
C GLN A 74 28.76 -31.94 3.51
N GLN A 75 28.95 -31.02 4.46
CA GLN A 75 30.15 -30.95 5.31
C GLN A 75 30.08 -31.89 6.52
N LEU A 76 28.93 -32.54 6.77
CA LEU A 76 28.81 -33.51 7.86
C LEU A 76 29.66 -34.76 7.58
N PRO A 77 30.21 -35.40 8.62
CA PRO A 77 30.79 -36.74 8.50
C PRO A 77 29.78 -37.72 7.87
N TRP A 78 30.26 -38.66 7.06
CA TRP A 78 29.42 -39.60 6.30
C TRP A 78 28.37 -40.32 7.16
N TYR A 79 28.73 -40.72 8.39
CA TYR A 79 27.81 -41.43 9.29
C TYR A 79 26.66 -40.53 9.78
N LYS A 80 26.86 -39.21 9.85
CA LYS A 80 25.80 -38.24 10.16
C LYS A 80 24.88 -38.01 8.97
N GLN A 81 25.40 -38.05 7.74
CA GLN A 81 24.58 -37.94 6.51
C GLN A 81 23.62 -39.13 6.33
N LEU A 82 23.92 -40.29 6.94
CA LEU A 82 23.03 -41.46 6.92
C LEU A 82 21.82 -41.34 7.86
N ILE A 83 21.95 -40.58 8.95
CA ILE A 83 20.90 -40.44 9.97
C ILE A 83 20.18 -39.08 9.89
N ILE A 84 20.82 -38.06 9.32
CA ILE A 84 20.23 -36.74 9.09
C ILE A 84 19.76 -36.68 7.64
N PRO A 85 18.45 -36.57 7.36
CA PRO A 85 17.96 -36.49 6.00
C PRO A 85 18.49 -35.24 5.29
N MET A 86 18.57 -35.32 3.96
CA MET A 86 18.91 -34.16 3.13
C MET A 86 17.94 -33.01 3.44
N PRO A 87 18.43 -31.79 3.67
CA PRO A 87 17.57 -30.68 4.02
C PRO A 87 16.65 -30.30 2.85
N GLU A 88 15.37 -30.12 3.13
CA GLU A 88 14.36 -29.56 2.22
C GLU A 88 13.85 -28.20 2.75
N PRO A 89 13.23 -27.33 1.90
CA PRO A 89 12.62 -26.10 2.38
C PRO A 89 11.57 -26.39 3.45
N ASP A 90 11.67 -25.73 4.61
CA ASP A 90 10.63 -25.79 5.63
C ASP A 90 9.63 -24.64 5.43
N LEU A 91 8.77 -24.83 4.41
CA LEU A 91 7.78 -23.83 4.02
C LEU A 91 6.75 -23.58 5.12
N ILE A 92 6.35 -24.60 5.88
CA ILE A 92 5.33 -24.49 6.92
C ILE A 92 5.82 -23.57 8.04
N SER A 93 7.04 -23.81 8.56
CA SER A 93 7.62 -22.95 9.61
C SER A 93 7.90 -21.53 9.09
N ALA A 94 8.38 -21.40 7.85
CA ALA A 94 8.61 -20.10 7.22
C ALA A 94 7.30 -19.29 7.10
N MET A 95 6.22 -19.92 6.64
CA MET A 95 4.91 -19.28 6.53
C MET A 95 4.33 -18.93 7.89
N ALA A 96 4.42 -19.82 8.89
CA ALA A 96 3.95 -19.55 10.25
C ALA A 96 4.65 -18.32 10.86
N LEU A 97 5.97 -18.20 10.69
CA LEU A 97 6.74 -17.04 11.12
C LEU A 97 6.31 -15.75 10.40
N TRP A 98 6.18 -15.80 9.07
CA TRP A 98 5.73 -14.67 8.26
C TRP A 98 4.35 -14.17 8.70
N THR A 99 3.39 -15.10 8.76
CA THR A 99 2.04 -14.91 9.27
C THR A 99 2.02 -14.21 10.61
N SER A 100 2.85 -14.63 11.56
CA SER A 100 2.88 -14.07 12.91
C SER A 100 3.24 -12.58 12.93
N LYS A 101 3.81 -12.06 11.84
CA LYS A 101 4.18 -10.66 11.69
C LYS A 101 3.14 -9.83 10.94
N VAL A 102 2.60 -10.36 9.85
CA VAL A 102 1.68 -9.64 8.96
C VAL A 102 0.21 -9.72 9.40
N TYR A 103 -0.11 -10.61 10.35
CA TYR A 103 -1.47 -10.73 10.86
C TYR A 103 -1.96 -9.41 11.44
N LYS A 104 -3.27 -9.17 11.36
CA LYS A 104 -3.89 -7.95 11.89
C LYS A 104 -3.44 -7.64 13.32
N GLY A 105 -3.03 -6.40 13.56
CA GLY A 105 -2.53 -5.89 14.84
C GLY A 105 -1.11 -6.34 15.23
N HIS A 106 -0.40 -7.05 14.34
CA HIS A 106 0.99 -7.46 14.57
C HIS A 106 1.98 -6.48 13.94
N PRO A 107 3.30 -6.60 14.21
CA PRO A 107 4.27 -5.56 13.90
C PRO A 107 4.37 -5.15 12.42
N TRP A 108 3.97 -6.00 11.47
CA TRP A 108 3.99 -5.68 10.04
C TRP A 108 2.60 -5.38 9.47
N ASP A 109 1.56 -5.30 10.30
CA ASP A 109 0.26 -4.75 9.90
C ASP A 109 0.36 -3.22 9.79
N HIS A 110 0.85 -2.74 8.66
CA HIS A 110 1.13 -1.31 8.47
C HIS A 110 -0.12 -0.45 8.30
N LYS A 111 -1.29 -1.04 8.01
CA LYS A 111 -2.55 -0.30 7.80
C LYS A 111 -2.89 0.60 9.01
N PRO A 112 -3.02 0.07 10.25
CA PRO A 112 -3.23 0.91 11.43
C PRO A 112 -2.03 1.81 11.73
N LEU A 113 -0.79 1.33 11.51
CA LEU A 113 0.42 2.12 11.79
C LEU A 113 0.49 3.38 10.92
N ILE A 114 0.08 3.31 9.65
CA ILE A 114 0.01 4.47 8.76
C ILE A 114 -1.16 5.37 9.13
N ARG A 115 -2.35 4.77 9.32
CA ARG A 115 -3.60 5.50 9.63
C ARG A 115 -3.50 6.33 10.91
N ASP A 116 -2.89 5.76 11.95
CA ASP A 116 -2.91 6.33 13.29
C ASP A 116 -1.64 7.09 13.64
N ASN A 117 -0.59 7.02 12.80
CA ASN A 117 0.63 7.80 12.98
C ASN A 117 0.32 9.30 12.89
N PRO A 118 0.56 10.10 13.94
CA PRO A 118 0.22 11.53 13.95
C PRO A 118 0.87 12.33 12.83
N ARG A 119 2.11 11.99 12.44
CA ARG A 119 2.83 12.69 11.37
C ARG A 119 2.24 12.39 10.01
N LEU A 120 1.92 11.13 9.74
CA LEU A 120 1.33 10.70 8.47
C LEU A 120 -0.13 11.16 8.36
N LYS A 121 -0.86 11.14 9.46
CA LYS A 121 -2.23 11.67 9.56
C LYS A 121 -2.29 13.18 9.29
N ALA A 122 -1.29 13.95 9.73
CA ALA A 122 -1.26 15.40 9.51
C ALA A 122 -1.12 15.80 8.03
N VAL A 123 -0.58 14.92 7.19
CA VAL A 123 -0.40 15.14 5.74
C VAL A 123 -1.36 14.31 4.88
N ALA A 124 -2.35 13.68 5.51
CA ALA A 124 -3.38 12.93 4.81
C ALA A 124 -4.44 13.88 4.23
N VAL A 125 -5.06 13.44 3.14
CA VAL A 125 -6.16 14.16 2.49
C VAL A 125 -7.51 13.62 2.95
N HIS A 126 -8.51 14.49 2.90
CA HIS A 126 -9.88 14.12 3.19
C HIS A 126 -10.54 13.46 1.97
N ARG A 127 -11.04 12.23 2.12
CA ARG A 127 -11.75 11.50 1.06
C ARG A 127 -13.02 10.87 1.61
N LYS A 128 -14.09 10.88 0.82
CA LYS A 128 -15.28 10.08 1.11
C LYS A 128 -14.93 8.61 0.86
N LEU A 129 -15.10 7.75 1.86
CA LEU A 129 -14.86 6.31 1.67
C LEU A 129 -15.98 5.62 0.89
N TRP A 130 -17.14 6.26 0.79
CA TRP A 130 -18.31 5.71 0.14
C TRP A 130 -18.53 6.37 -1.22
N THR A 131 -18.79 5.56 -2.24
CA THR A 131 -19.24 6.04 -3.55
C THR A 131 -20.59 6.75 -3.41
N LEU A 132 -20.92 7.68 -4.31
CA LEU A 132 -22.24 8.32 -4.28
C LEU A 132 -23.39 7.32 -4.38
N GLU A 133 -23.21 6.26 -5.15
CA GLU A 133 -24.18 5.17 -5.24
C GLU A 133 -24.44 4.54 -3.86
N LYS A 134 -23.37 4.20 -3.12
CA LYS A 134 -23.49 3.68 -1.75
C LYS A 134 -24.15 4.68 -0.80
N VAL A 135 -23.81 5.96 -0.91
CA VAL A 135 -24.44 7.03 -0.11
C VAL A 135 -25.93 7.15 -0.42
N ARG A 136 -26.31 7.12 -1.70
CA ARG A 136 -27.71 7.20 -2.15
C ARG A 136 -28.50 5.96 -1.71
N ALA A 137 -27.94 4.76 -1.88
CA ALA A 137 -28.55 3.52 -1.43
C ALA A 137 -28.78 3.51 0.09
N TYR A 138 -27.79 3.94 0.88
CA TYR A 138 -27.93 4.09 2.32
C TYR A 138 -29.04 5.08 2.71
N ARG A 139 -29.12 6.23 2.04
CA ARG A 139 -30.18 7.22 2.29
C ARG A 139 -31.58 6.67 1.99
N GLN A 140 -31.70 5.82 0.96
CA GLN A 140 -32.97 5.20 0.58
C GLN A 140 -33.41 4.07 1.53
N LYS A 141 -32.46 3.33 2.12
CA LYS A 141 -32.75 2.17 2.96
C LYS A 141 -31.84 2.09 4.20
N LYS A 142 -31.94 3.10 5.06
CA LYS A 142 -31.17 3.16 6.32
C LYS A 142 -31.75 2.18 7.35
N MET A 143 -30.96 1.19 7.78
CA MET A 143 -31.35 0.32 8.91
C MET A 143 -30.93 0.93 10.25
N PRO A 144 -31.57 0.56 11.39
CA PRO A 144 -31.34 1.19 12.70
C PRO A 144 -29.89 1.18 13.21
N ASN A 145 -29.04 0.28 12.67
CA ASN A 145 -27.64 0.09 13.09
C ASN A 145 -26.62 0.35 11.97
N ASP A 146 -27.03 0.88 10.81
CA ASP A 146 -26.08 1.12 9.73
C ASP A 146 -25.18 2.33 10.05
N LYS A 147 -23.86 2.10 9.98
CA LYS A 147 -22.88 3.18 10.11
C LYS A 147 -23.07 4.17 8.95
N PRO A 148 -23.11 5.48 9.21
CA PRO A 148 -23.28 6.47 8.14
C PRO A 148 -22.09 6.46 7.17
N PRO A 149 -22.24 7.08 5.98
CA PRO A 149 -21.10 7.37 5.13
C PRO A 149 -19.98 8.01 5.93
N THR A 150 -18.82 7.39 5.90
CA THR A 150 -17.66 7.88 6.63
C THR A 150 -16.70 8.53 5.67
N ASP A 151 -16.24 9.71 6.07
CA ASP A 151 -15.10 10.32 5.42
C ASP A 151 -13.82 9.84 6.13
N SER A 152 -12.77 9.65 5.35
CA SER A 152 -11.43 9.37 5.84
C SER A 152 -10.59 10.63 5.80
N LYS A 153 -9.89 10.91 6.90
CA LYS A 153 -8.90 11.99 7.02
C LYS A 153 -7.49 11.45 7.23
N SER A 154 -7.26 10.15 7.04
CA SER A 154 -5.99 9.51 7.40
C SER A 154 -5.57 8.34 6.52
N TYR A 155 -6.40 7.94 5.56
CA TYR A 155 -6.18 6.73 4.76
C TYR A 155 -5.63 7.05 3.36
N TRP A 156 -5.63 8.32 2.98
CA TRP A 156 -5.27 8.76 1.64
C TRP A 156 -4.20 9.84 1.72
N HIS A 157 -3.22 9.77 0.84
CA HIS A 157 -2.10 10.70 0.79
C HIS A 157 -1.82 11.14 -0.63
N LYS A 158 -1.67 12.45 -0.83
CA LYS A 158 -1.45 13.06 -2.14
C LYS A 158 0.00 12.88 -2.59
N TYR A 159 0.19 12.58 -3.87
CA TYR A 159 1.42 12.84 -4.62
C TYR A 159 1.08 13.31 -6.03
N ASN A 160 1.65 14.44 -6.45
CA ASN A 160 1.36 15.06 -7.74
C ASN A 160 -0.16 15.25 -7.94
N ARG A 161 -0.75 14.50 -8.87
CA ARG A 161 -2.15 14.59 -9.28
C ARG A 161 -3.02 13.48 -8.72
N HIS A 162 -2.47 12.58 -7.89
CA HIS A 162 -3.16 11.40 -7.40
C HIS A 162 -3.11 11.32 -5.87
N ASP A 163 -4.14 10.73 -5.29
CA ASP A 163 -4.15 10.28 -3.91
C ASP A 163 -3.99 8.75 -3.87
N TYR A 164 -3.20 8.27 -2.93
CA TYR A 164 -2.85 6.87 -2.76
C TYR A 164 -3.45 6.31 -1.48
N PHE A 165 -4.16 5.19 -1.58
CA PHE A 165 -4.77 4.53 -0.44
C PHE A 165 -3.71 3.81 0.40
N TYR A 166 -3.89 3.85 1.72
CA TYR A 166 -2.96 3.31 2.71
C TYR A 166 -2.62 1.80 2.57
N ASP A 167 -3.45 1.01 1.88
CA ASP A 167 -3.23 -0.42 1.67
C ASP A 167 -2.08 -0.68 0.69
N ILE A 168 -1.86 0.23 -0.29
CA ILE A 168 -0.76 0.15 -1.26
C ILE A 168 0.58 -0.05 -0.54
N TRP A 169 0.85 0.74 0.49
CA TRP A 169 2.15 0.74 1.17
C TRP A 169 2.44 -0.58 1.87
N SER A 170 1.42 -1.16 2.53
CA SER A 170 1.56 -2.45 3.21
C SER A 170 1.88 -3.56 2.19
N ASN A 171 1.21 -3.54 1.04
CA ASN A 171 1.42 -4.53 -0.01
C ASN A 171 2.77 -4.39 -0.72
N VAL A 172 3.24 -3.15 -0.96
CA VAL A 172 4.62 -2.89 -1.44
C VAL A 172 5.64 -3.48 -0.47
N HIS A 173 5.45 -3.25 0.84
CA HIS A 173 6.31 -3.82 1.88
C HIS A 173 6.31 -5.35 1.86
N TYR A 174 5.15 -5.98 1.78
CA TYR A 174 5.04 -7.44 1.73
C TYR A 174 5.73 -8.03 0.51
N GLY A 175 5.60 -7.39 -0.65
CA GLY A 175 6.30 -7.81 -1.87
C GLY A 175 7.81 -7.75 -1.70
N TYR A 176 8.32 -6.60 -1.23
CA TYR A 176 9.75 -6.37 -1.05
C TYR A 176 10.36 -7.28 0.02
N VAL A 177 9.83 -7.24 1.24
CA VAL A 177 10.36 -7.97 2.39
C VAL A 177 10.15 -9.47 2.21
N GLY A 178 9.06 -9.90 1.56
CA GLY A 178 8.83 -11.31 1.26
C GLY A 178 9.94 -11.90 0.39
N LEU A 179 10.34 -11.20 -0.68
CA LEU A 179 11.46 -11.62 -1.52
C LEU A 179 12.79 -11.57 -0.77
N ALA A 180 13.01 -10.52 0.02
CA ALA A 180 14.20 -10.42 0.85
C ALA A 180 14.31 -11.63 1.78
N CYS A 181 13.24 -12.04 2.45
CA CYS A 181 13.24 -13.21 3.33
C CYS A 181 13.30 -14.55 2.59
N GLY A 182 13.34 -14.56 1.25
CA GLY A 182 13.57 -15.77 0.44
C GLY A 182 12.31 -16.45 -0.10
N PHE A 183 11.13 -15.85 0.05
CA PHE A 183 9.94 -16.35 -0.63
C PHE A 183 10.02 -16.13 -2.14
N SER A 184 9.36 -16.99 -2.92
CA SER A 184 9.23 -16.79 -4.36
C SER A 184 8.08 -15.84 -4.69
N GLN A 185 8.18 -15.13 -5.82
CA GLN A 185 7.10 -14.25 -6.31
C GLN A 185 5.78 -15.03 -6.46
N THR A 186 5.83 -16.24 -7.00
CA THR A 186 4.64 -17.09 -7.16
C THR A 186 3.97 -17.40 -5.82
N LEU A 187 4.75 -17.68 -4.77
CA LEU A 187 4.19 -17.97 -3.45
C LEU A 187 3.57 -16.72 -2.81
N LEU A 188 4.24 -15.57 -2.93
CA LEU A 188 3.73 -14.30 -2.42
C LEU A 188 2.46 -13.85 -3.16
N LEU A 189 2.39 -14.08 -4.48
CA LEU A 189 1.19 -13.79 -5.29
C LEU A 189 0.06 -14.80 -5.06
N ARG A 190 0.36 -16.08 -4.79
CA ARG A 190 -0.65 -17.07 -4.36
C ARG A 190 -1.21 -16.73 -2.98
N GLY A 191 -0.37 -16.22 -2.08
CA GLY A 191 -0.80 -15.64 -0.82
C GLY A 191 -1.73 -14.44 -1.03
N ALA A 192 -1.40 -13.57 -1.98
CA ALA A 192 -2.27 -12.47 -2.42
C ALA A 192 -3.49 -12.91 -3.25
N GLY A 193 -3.65 -14.22 -3.52
CA GLY A 193 -4.59 -14.74 -4.53
C GLY A 193 -5.42 -15.94 -4.08
N GLY A 194 -5.57 -16.20 -2.78
CA GLY A 194 -6.42 -17.27 -2.30
C GLY A 194 -5.72 -18.62 -2.12
N ALA A 195 -5.18 -18.84 -0.93
CA ALA A 195 -4.92 -20.18 -0.41
C ALA A 195 -5.44 -20.22 1.03
N GLN A 196 -6.21 -21.28 1.36
CA GLN A 196 -7.00 -21.45 2.59
C GLN A 196 -6.28 -21.16 3.93
N PHE A 197 -4.95 -21.05 3.97
CA PHE A 197 -4.20 -20.66 5.15
C PHE A 197 -3.98 -19.14 5.30
N LEU A 198 -3.91 -18.37 4.20
CA LEU A 198 -3.64 -16.92 4.22
C LEU A 198 -4.92 -16.06 4.15
N ASP A 199 -6.00 -16.59 3.59
CA ASP A 199 -7.31 -15.91 3.49
C ASP A 199 -7.90 -15.53 4.85
N ASN A 200 -7.57 -16.30 5.90
CA ASN A 200 -7.96 -16.01 7.28
C ASN A 200 -7.03 -15.02 8.01
N MET A 201 -5.91 -14.62 7.40
CA MET A 201 -4.85 -13.83 8.06
C MET A 201 -4.75 -12.37 7.63
N THR A 202 -5.27 -12.06 6.44
CA THR A 202 -5.39 -10.69 5.92
C THR A 202 -6.85 -10.44 5.59
N THR A 203 -7.72 -10.40 6.62
CA THR A 203 -9.13 -10.13 6.37
C THR A 203 -9.24 -8.79 5.65
N THR A 204 -9.66 -8.85 4.38
CA THR A 204 -9.74 -7.83 3.32
C THR A 204 -8.50 -7.68 2.42
N GLY A 205 -8.54 -8.31 1.24
CA GLY A 205 -7.56 -8.11 0.16
C GLY A 205 -7.96 -8.74 -1.17
N ASP A 206 -9.25 -8.62 -1.56
CA ASP A 206 -9.80 -9.19 -2.80
C ASP A 206 -9.56 -8.28 -4.04
N ALA A 207 -8.61 -7.34 -3.99
CA ALA A 207 -8.50 -6.28 -4.99
C ALA A 207 -7.32 -6.51 -5.95
N PRO A 208 -7.53 -6.45 -7.29
CA PRO A 208 -6.45 -6.45 -8.28
C PRO A 208 -5.30 -5.47 -7.97
N ASP A 209 -5.59 -4.39 -7.27
CA ASP A 209 -4.62 -3.38 -6.84
C ASP A 209 -3.61 -3.88 -5.79
N ASP A 210 -3.99 -4.84 -4.95
CA ASP A 210 -3.08 -5.42 -3.95
C ASP A 210 -1.96 -6.18 -4.63
N VAL A 211 -2.30 -6.95 -5.69
CA VAL A 211 -1.34 -7.65 -6.55
C VAL A 211 -0.39 -6.67 -7.23
N VAL A 212 -0.92 -5.55 -7.75
CA VAL A 212 -0.09 -4.51 -8.38
C VAL A 212 0.90 -3.91 -7.37
N ALA A 213 0.46 -3.58 -6.16
CA ALA A 213 1.33 -3.06 -5.11
C ALA A 213 2.41 -4.07 -4.69
N VAL A 214 2.07 -5.35 -4.52
CA VAL A 214 3.04 -6.42 -4.26
C VAL A 214 4.08 -6.52 -5.38
N GLN A 215 3.66 -6.42 -6.64
CA GLN A 215 4.57 -6.46 -7.80
C GLN A 215 5.52 -5.26 -7.83
N VAL A 216 5.07 -4.06 -7.43
CA VAL A 216 5.96 -2.90 -7.24
C VAL A 216 7.02 -3.21 -6.18
N GLY A 217 6.62 -3.85 -5.07
CA GLY A 217 7.56 -4.38 -4.06
C GLY A 217 8.60 -5.34 -4.64
N PHE A 218 8.20 -6.22 -5.56
CA PHE A 218 9.13 -7.12 -6.25
C PHE A 218 10.14 -6.37 -7.12
N GLN A 219 9.67 -5.41 -7.91
CA GLN A 219 10.53 -4.61 -8.79
C GLN A 219 11.59 -3.85 -7.99
N LEU A 220 11.18 -3.27 -6.86
CA LEU A 220 12.10 -2.63 -5.92
C LEU A 220 13.15 -3.61 -5.40
N TYR A 221 12.76 -4.81 -4.96
CA TYR A 221 13.75 -5.76 -4.46
C TYR A 221 14.70 -6.25 -5.57
N GLN A 222 14.19 -6.45 -6.79
CA GLN A 222 15.03 -6.80 -7.93
C GLN A 222 16.05 -5.71 -8.28
N GLN A 223 15.69 -4.44 -8.10
CA GLN A 223 16.56 -3.30 -8.40
C GLN A 223 17.56 -2.99 -7.29
N TYR A 224 17.16 -3.10 -6.01
CA TYR A 224 17.96 -2.64 -4.88
C TYR A 224 18.53 -3.78 -4.02
N GLY A 225 18.01 -5.01 -4.13
CA GLY A 225 18.45 -6.18 -3.36
C GLY A 225 18.41 -5.94 -1.85
N ASP A 226 19.30 -6.56 -1.07
CA ASP A 226 19.39 -6.29 0.37
C ASP A 226 19.95 -4.88 0.71
N SER A 227 20.40 -4.11 -0.29
CA SER A 227 21.01 -2.80 -0.12
C SER A 227 20.03 -1.68 -0.50
N LEU A 228 19.10 -1.34 0.39
CA LEU A 228 18.15 -0.23 0.24
C LEU A 228 18.81 1.16 0.35
N THR A 229 20.13 1.26 0.29
CA THR A 229 20.86 2.50 0.58
C THR A 229 20.58 3.61 -0.43
N SER A 230 20.21 3.26 -1.66
CA SER A 230 19.86 4.22 -2.72
C SER A 230 18.36 4.37 -2.98
N LEU A 231 17.50 3.55 -2.35
CA LEU A 231 16.05 3.67 -2.52
C LEU A 231 15.54 4.93 -1.80
N THR A 232 15.01 5.87 -2.59
CA THR A 232 14.40 7.12 -2.11
C THR A 232 12.87 7.06 -2.17
N PRO A 233 12.16 7.88 -1.37
CA PRO A 233 10.71 8.01 -1.47
C PRO A 233 10.24 8.40 -2.87
N VAL A 234 10.98 9.28 -3.56
CA VAL A 234 10.67 9.70 -4.93
C VAL A 234 10.74 8.54 -5.91
N ALA A 235 11.80 7.71 -5.85
CA ALA A 235 11.92 6.55 -6.73
C ALA A 235 10.80 5.51 -6.50
N LEU A 236 10.37 5.31 -5.25
CA LEU A 236 9.18 4.50 -4.96
C LEU A 236 7.92 5.12 -5.58
N MET A 237 7.73 6.43 -5.45
CA MET A 237 6.58 7.11 -6.05
C MET A 237 6.56 7.04 -7.58
N GLU A 238 7.71 7.15 -8.24
CA GLU A 238 7.82 7.03 -9.70
C GLU A 238 7.36 5.65 -10.21
N LEU A 239 7.70 4.57 -9.48
CA LEU A 239 7.19 3.23 -9.80
C LEU A 239 5.68 3.11 -9.57
N LEU A 240 5.18 3.70 -8.47
CA LEU A 240 3.74 3.72 -8.18
C LEU A 240 2.94 4.56 -9.19
N GLU A 241 3.52 5.61 -9.78
CA GLU A 241 2.90 6.38 -10.86
C GLU A 241 2.81 5.56 -12.16
N GLN A 242 3.81 4.73 -12.46
CA GLN A 242 3.84 3.87 -13.64
C GLN A 242 2.95 2.62 -13.51
N ALA A 243 2.63 2.21 -12.28
CA ALA A 243 1.78 1.06 -12.00
C ALA A 243 0.31 1.31 -12.40
N ASN A 244 -0.37 0.25 -12.84
CA ASN A 244 -1.75 0.30 -13.31
C ASN A 244 -2.74 -0.04 -12.19
N PHE A 245 -2.95 0.91 -11.28
CA PHE A 245 -3.97 0.82 -10.24
C PHE A 245 -5.34 1.23 -10.76
N SER A 246 -6.39 0.66 -10.18
CA SER A 246 -7.76 1.15 -10.27
C SER A 246 -7.97 2.38 -9.38
N ASP A 247 -9.07 3.09 -9.64
CA ASP A 247 -9.49 4.27 -8.86
C ASP A 247 -9.80 3.92 -7.38
N ALA A 248 -9.90 2.63 -7.02
CA ALA A 248 -10.09 2.22 -5.63
C ALA A 248 -8.82 2.36 -4.78
N ALA A 249 -7.64 2.22 -5.38
CA ALA A 249 -6.35 2.33 -4.69
C ALA A 249 -5.61 3.62 -5.01
N ARG A 250 -5.76 4.15 -6.23
CA ARG A 250 -5.16 5.42 -6.67
C ARG A 250 -6.15 6.21 -7.50
N ASP A 251 -6.52 7.39 -7.02
CA ASP A 251 -7.53 8.24 -7.69
C ASP A 251 -7.01 9.67 -7.88
N ILE A 252 -7.60 10.43 -8.80
CA ILE A 252 -7.25 11.82 -9.10
C ILE A 252 -7.49 12.68 -7.84
N HIS A 253 -6.47 13.43 -7.41
CA HIS A 253 -6.54 14.32 -6.25
C HIS A 253 -7.62 15.38 -6.41
N LEU A 254 -8.50 15.50 -5.40
CA LEU A 254 -9.53 16.52 -5.32
C LEU A 254 -9.18 17.55 -4.25
N CYS A 255 -8.86 18.77 -4.69
CA CYS A 255 -8.58 19.89 -3.79
C CYS A 255 -9.81 20.80 -3.70
N PHE A 256 -10.41 20.90 -2.51
CA PHE A 256 -11.47 21.85 -2.22
C PHE A 256 -10.87 23.08 -1.54
N HIS A 257 -11.07 24.27 -2.13
CA HIS A 257 -10.59 25.52 -1.53
C HIS A 257 -11.47 25.89 -0.32
N PRO A 258 -10.89 26.23 0.84
CA PRO A 258 -11.65 26.47 2.09
C PRO A 258 -12.54 27.73 2.07
N HIS A 259 -12.46 28.56 1.03
CA HIS A 259 -13.26 29.79 0.90
C HIS A 259 -14.57 29.65 0.09
N ARG A 260 -15.10 28.44 -0.10
CA ARG A 260 -16.49 28.33 -0.61
C ARG A 260 -17.49 28.49 0.52
N GLU A 261 -17.90 29.74 0.74
CA GLU A 261 -19.15 30.11 1.43
C GLU A 261 -20.38 29.37 0.84
N GLU A 262 -20.28 28.83 -0.38
CA GLU A 262 -21.35 28.07 -1.06
C GLU A 262 -21.78 26.78 -0.35
N LEU A 263 -20.94 26.18 0.52
CA LEU A 263 -21.33 25.00 1.31
C LEU A 263 -21.99 25.33 2.66
N LYS A 264 -22.08 26.61 3.04
CA LYS A 264 -22.82 27.03 4.25
C LYS A 264 -24.34 27.07 4.05
N ASN A 265 -24.82 26.95 2.81
CA ASN A 265 -26.23 27.10 2.47
C ASN A 265 -26.94 25.81 2.03
N GLU A 266 -26.35 24.64 2.29
CA GLU A 266 -27.09 23.36 2.18
C GLU A 266 -27.54 22.90 3.57
N ASN A 267 -28.53 23.62 4.12
CA ASN A 267 -29.47 23.08 5.13
C ASN A 267 -30.70 22.54 4.41
#